data_AF-A0A4D7B1T4-F1
#
_entry.id   AF-A0A4D7B1T4-F1
#
_cell.length_a   1.000
_cell.length_b   1.000
_cell.length_c   1.000
_cell.angle_alpha   90.00
_cell.angle_beta   90.00
_cell.angle_gamma   90.00
#
_symmetry.space_group_name_H-M   'P 1'
#
loop_
_entity.id
_entity.type
_entity.pdbx_description
1 polymer ?
#
loop_
_entity_poly.entity_id
_entity_poly.type
_entity_poly.pdbx_seq_one_letter_code
_entity_poly.pdbx_strand_id
1 'polypeptide(L)'
;MTYNAGDVVMLKSGGQALTVASVEADEVTCIWIGEEGDLFREKIPVAALSPLDLEEEENQEDDQDETEDGDDEEDEEDTEGHTEKREKLRA
;
A
#
# COMPACT_ATOMS: atom_id res chain seq x y z
N MET A 1 -2.96 -15.13 -25.51
CA MET A 1 -1.92 -14.29 -24.89
C MET A 1 -0.58 -14.87 -25.27
N THR A 2 0.35 -14.02 -25.70
CA THR A 2 1.70 -14.42 -26.10
C THR A 2 2.65 -13.85 -25.07
N TYR A 3 3.50 -14.68 -24.49
CA TYR A 3 4.52 -14.26 -23.53
C TYR A 3 5.82 -13.91 -24.25
N ASN A 4 6.61 -13.02 -23.67
CA ASN A 4 7.95 -12.65 -24.11
C ASN A 4 8.94 -12.78 -22.95
N ALA A 5 10.22 -12.95 -23.27
CA ALA A 5 11.27 -12.88 -22.26
C ALA A 5 11.28 -11.49 -21.61
N GLY A 6 11.29 -11.48 -20.28
CA GLY A 6 11.18 -10.27 -19.47
C GLY A 6 9.80 -10.01 -18.89
N ASP A 7 8.73 -10.61 -19.43
CA ASP A 7 7.39 -10.44 -18.89
C ASP A 7 7.31 -10.93 -17.43
N VAL A 8 6.52 -10.24 -16.62
CA VAL A 8 6.16 -10.69 -15.27
C VAL A 8 4.82 -11.42 -15.33
N VAL A 9 4.80 -12.61 -14.77
CA VAL A 9 3.64 -13.50 -14.80
C VAL A 9 3.42 -14.08 -13.41
N MET A 10 2.23 -14.63 -13.18
CA MET A 10 1.90 -15.38 -11.97
C MET A 10 1.15 -16.65 -12.34
N LEU A 11 1.24 -17.68 -11.50
CA LEU A 11 0.37 -18.84 -11.63
C LEU A 11 -1.10 -18.42 -11.44
N LYS A 12 -2.01 -19.02 -12.20
CA LYS A 12 -3.46 -18.80 -12.03
C LYS A 12 -4.00 -19.23 -10.67
N SER A 13 -3.26 -20.08 -9.94
CA SER A 13 -3.54 -20.41 -8.54
C SER A 13 -3.15 -19.30 -7.56
N GLY A 14 -2.53 -18.21 -8.03
CA GLY A 14 -1.87 -17.20 -7.21
C GLY A 14 -0.43 -17.59 -6.84
N GLY A 15 0.19 -16.84 -5.93
CA GLY A 15 1.55 -17.08 -5.42
C GLY A 15 2.49 -15.91 -5.68
N GLN A 16 3.79 -16.19 -5.76
CA GLN A 16 4.80 -15.18 -6.09
C GLN A 16 4.80 -14.85 -7.59
N ALA A 17 5.22 -13.63 -7.91
CA ALA A 17 5.50 -13.22 -9.28
C ALA A 17 6.72 -13.98 -9.82
N LEU A 18 6.67 -14.31 -11.10
CA LEU A 18 7.70 -15.02 -11.84
C LEU A 18 8.11 -14.18 -13.05
N THR A 19 9.38 -14.25 -13.44
CA THR A 19 9.89 -13.59 -14.64
C THR A 19 10.04 -14.61 -15.76
N VAL A 20 9.53 -14.29 -16.95
CA VAL A 20 9.69 -15.14 -18.13
C VAL A 20 11.13 -15.06 -18.64
N ALA A 21 11.86 -16.18 -18.63
CA ALA A 21 13.22 -16.27 -19.15
C ALA A 21 13.23 -16.67 -20.64
N SER A 22 12.33 -17.56 -21.06
CA SER A 22 12.19 -17.99 -22.46
C SER A 22 10.83 -18.63 -22.71
N VAL A 23 10.37 -18.58 -23.96
CA VAL A 23 9.08 -19.13 -24.38
C VAL A 23 9.31 -20.22 -25.42
N GLU A 24 8.74 -21.39 -25.16
CA GLU A 24 8.69 -22.55 -26.06
C GLU A 24 7.21 -22.88 -26.32
N ALA A 25 6.89 -23.51 -27.44
CA ALA A 25 5.53 -23.70 -27.98
C ALA A 25 4.36 -23.62 -26.96
N ASP A 26 4.31 -24.55 -25.99
CA ASP A 26 3.24 -24.63 -24.97
C ASP A 26 3.76 -24.44 -23.53
N GLU A 27 5.05 -24.14 -23.36
CA GLU A 27 5.73 -24.03 -22.08
C GLU A 27 6.57 -22.76 -21.98
N VAL A 28 6.50 -22.11 -20.82
CA VAL A 28 7.28 -20.92 -20.53
C VAL A 28 8.27 -21.25 -19.44
N THR A 29 9.55 -21.01 -19.69
CA THR A 29 10.56 -21.11 -18.64
C THR A 29 10.52 -19.84 -17.80
N CYS A 30 10.17 -19.98 -16.54
CA CYS A 30 10.09 -18.88 -15.57
C CYS A 30 11.24 -18.98 -14.56
N ILE A 31 11.67 -17.83 -14.04
CA ILE A 31 12.63 -17.70 -12.96
C ILE A 31 12.04 -16.86 -11.83
N TRP A 32 12.38 -17.18 -10.58
CA TRP A 32 11.97 -16.41 -9.42
C TRP A 32 12.89 -16.67 -8.23
N ILE A 33 12.81 -15.80 -7.22
CA ILE A 33 13.51 -15.99 -5.95
C ILE A 33 12.53 -16.58 -4.94
N GLY A 34 12.93 -17.69 -4.29
CA GLY A 34 12.16 -18.31 -3.21
C GLY A 34 12.26 -17.52 -1.91
N GLU A 35 11.47 -17.90 -0.91
CA GLU A 35 11.42 -17.20 0.38
C GLU A 35 12.76 -17.18 1.11
N GLU A 36 13.60 -18.20 0.91
CA GLU A 36 14.93 -18.31 1.50
C GLU A 36 16.03 -17.60 0.68
N GLY A 37 15.67 -16.98 -0.45
CA GLY A 37 16.60 -16.28 -1.34
C GLY A 37 17.19 -17.13 -2.47
N ASP A 38 16.80 -18.39 -2.58
CA ASP A 38 17.24 -19.28 -3.65
C ASP A 38 16.65 -18.91 -5.01
N LEU A 39 17.46 -19.02 -6.06
CA LEU A 39 17.01 -18.83 -7.44
C LEU A 39 16.40 -20.13 -7.98
N PHE A 40 15.12 -20.08 -8.32
CA PHE A 40 14.39 -21.17 -8.97
C PHE A 40 14.22 -20.90 -10.46
N ARG A 41 14.15 -21.99 -11.23
CA ARG A 41 13.89 -21.98 -12.66
C ARG A 41 13.07 -23.20 -13.05
N GLU A 42 11.90 -22.99 -13.66
CA GLU A 42 11.00 -24.08 -14.01
C GLU A 42 10.28 -23.82 -15.34
N LYS A 43 9.94 -24.90 -16.05
CA LYS A 43 9.06 -24.85 -17.23
C LYS A 43 7.62 -25.00 -16.78
N ILE A 44 6.81 -24.00 -17.08
CA ILE A 44 5.42 -23.92 -16.65
C ILE A 44 4.54 -23.87 -17.90
N PRO A 45 3.46 -24.67 -17.97
CA PRO A 45 2.54 -24.61 -19.10
C PRO A 45 1.92 -23.22 -19.27
N VAL A 46 1.82 -22.74 -20.51
CA VAL A 46 1.17 -21.46 -20.87
C VAL A 46 -0.24 -21.37 -20.26
N ALA A 47 -0.95 -22.50 -20.22
CA ALA A 47 -2.30 -22.59 -19.67
C ALA A 47 -2.39 -22.29 -18.17
N ALA A 48 -1.29 -22.43 -17.42
CA ALA A 48 -1.24 -22.20 -15.97
C ALA A 48 -0.81 -20.76 -15.60
N LEU A 49 -0.37 -19.95 -16.56
CA LEU A 49 0.15 -18.60 -16.33
C LEU A 49 -0.90 -17.52 -16.61
N SER A 50 -0.80 -16.42 -15.87
CA SER A 50 -1.51 -15.16 -16.10
C SER A 50 -0.48 -14.03 -16.18
N PRO A 51 -0.58 -13.09 -17.14
CA PRO A 51 0.21 -11.87 -17.11
C PRO A 51 -0.09 -11.08 -15.82
N LEU A 52 0.94 -10.42 -15.29
CA LEU A 52 0.87 -9.56 -14.12
C LEU A 52 1.31 -8.16 -14.55
N ASP A 53 0.35 -7.24 -14.73
CA ASP A 53 0.65 -5.83 -15.01
C ASP A 53 1.04 -5.13 -13.70
N LEU A 54 2.31 -4.74 -13.60
CA LEU A 54 2.86 -4.03 -12.44
C LEU A 54 2.77 -2.50 -12.57
N GLU A 55 2.23 -2.00 -13.68
CA GLU A 55 2.21 -0.58 -14.04
C GLU A 55 1.07 0.22 -13.34
N GLU A 56 0.15 -0.45 -12.62
CA GLU A 56 -1.01 0.21 -11.99
C GLU A 56 -0.72 0.82 -10.59
N GLU A 57 0.44 0.59 -9.98
CA GLU A 57 0.73 1.09 -8.62
C GLU A 57 1.37 2.49 -8.56
N GLU A 58 1.79 3.07 -9.70
CA GLU A 58 2.52 4.35 -9.71
C GLU A 58 1.65 5.62 -9.84
N ASN A 59 0.31 5.50 -9.85
CA ASN A 59 -0.59 6.64 -10.08
C ASN A 59 -1.64 6.88 -8.97
N GLN A 60 -1.20 6.89 -7.71
CA GLN A 60 -1.96 7.47 -6.59
C GLN A 60 -1.40 8.85 -6.22
N GLU A 61 -1.53 9.82 -7.14
CA GLU A 61 -1.52 11.25 -6.83
C GLU A 61 -2.97 11.74 -6.87
N ASP A 62 -3.63 11.86 -5.72
CA ASP A 62 -4.85 12.68 -5.58
C ASP A 62 -4.74 13.48 -4.26
N ASP A 63 -3.93 14.53 -4.37
CA ASP A 63 -4.14 15.89 -3.89
C ASP A 63 -5.42 16.12 -3.04
N GLN A 64 -5.27 16.20 -1.71
CA GLN A 64 -6.24 16.86 -0.84
C GLN A 64 -5.53 17.99 -0.08
N ASP A 65 -5.25 19.07 -0.82
CA ASP A 65 -5.00 20.40 -0.27
C ASP A 65 -6.34 21.01 0.19
N GLU A 66 -6.78 20.68 1.42
CA GLU A 66 -7.82 21.45 2.10
C GLU A 66 -7.14 22.56 2.92
N THR A 67 -6.83 23.68 2.26
CA THR A 67 -6.57 24.95 2.93
C THR A 67 -7.90 25.55 3.41
N GLU A 68 -8.27 25.33 4.67
CA GLU A 68 -9.24 26.18 5.35
C GLU A 68 -8.48 27.25 6.15
N ASP A 69 -8.25 28.37 5.48
CA ASP A 69 -7.82 29.66 6.06
C ASP A 69 -9.09 30.38 6.57
N GLY A 70 -9.12 30.77 7.84
CA GLY A 70 -10.16 31.62 8.42
C GLY A 70 -10.33 31.41 9.92
N ASP A 71 -9.52 32.10 10.73
CA ASP A 71 -9.95 33.23 11.58
C ASP A 71 -10.55 32.72 12.92
N ASP A 72 -10.01 33.04 14.09
CA ASP A 72 -10.03 34.38 14.66
C ASP A 72 -9.17 34.41 15.94
N GLU A 73 -8.57 35.56 16.17
CA GLU A 73 -7.58 35.83 17.22
C GLU A 73 -8.20 35.88 18.63
N GLU A 74 -7.28 35.78 19.59
CA GLU A 74 -7.36 35.79 21.04
C GLU A 74 -8.34 36.79 21.68
N ASP A 75 -9.01 36.41 22.79
CA ASP A 75 -9.21 37.34 23.90
C ASP A 75 -9.29 36.61 25.26
N GLU A 76 -8.29 36.85 26.10
CA GLU A 76 -8.22 36.48 27.51
C GLU A 76 -8.90 37.58 28.35
N GLU A 77 -10.03 37.32 29.00
CA GLU A 77 -10.40 38.11 30.19
C GLU A 77 -10.92 37.22 31.33
N ASP A 78 -10.05 37.10 32.33
CA ASP A 78 -10.27 36.62 33.69
C ASP A 78 -11.24 37.59 34.40
N THR A 79 -12.48 37.16 34.70
CA THR A 79 -13.36 37.91 35.60
C THR A 79 -13.82 37.05 36.78
N GLU A 80 -13.18 37.36 37.89
CA GLU A 80 -13.43 37.06 39.28
C GLU A 80 -14.92 36.85 39.71
N GLY A 81 -15.13 35.79 40.51
CA GLY A 81 -15.84 35.93 41.79
C GLY A 81 -17.29 35.41 41.90
N HIS A 82 -17.57 34.84 43.09
CA HIS A 82 -18.87 34.48 43.68
C HIS A 82 -19.43 33.09 43.28
N THR A 83 -19.79 32.15 44.17
CA THR A 83 -20.22 32.24 45.58
C THR A 83 -19.95 30.95 46.41
N GLU A 84 -19.98 31.15 47.73
CA GLU A 84 -20.49 30.22 48.75
C GLU A 84 -19.68 28.97 49.16
N LYS A 85 -18.83 29.13 50.19
CA LYS A 85 -19.02 28.39 51.46
C LYS A 85 -18.80 29.27 52.69
N ARG A 86 -19.95 29.62 53.26
CA ARG A 86 -20.22 30.21 54.56
C ARG A 86 -19.51 29.52 55.73
N GLU A 87 -19.22 30.35 56.73
CA GLU A 87 -19.40 30.12 58.17
C GLU A 87 -18.52 29.03 58.82
N LYS A 88 -17.92 29.17 60.01
CA LYS A 88 -17.90 30.18 61.06
C LYS A 88 -17.02 29.57 62.17
N LEU A 89 -16.43 30.44 63.00
CA LEU A 89 -16.15 30.24 64.43
C LEU A 89 -15.03 29.24 64.78
N ARG A 90 -13.86 29.75 65.19
CA ARG A 90 -13.48 29.96 66.60
C ARG A 90 -13.51 28.68 67.44
N ALA A 91 -12.33 28.13 67.70
CA ALA A 91 -11.81 27.87 69.05
C ALA A 91 -10.29 27.77 68.97
#